data_AF-A0A6H0JT16-F1
#
_entry.id   AF-A0A6H0JT16-F1
#
_cell.length_a   1.000
_cell.length_b   1.000
_cell.length_c   1.000
_cell.angle_alpha   90.00
_cell.angle_beta   90.00
_cell.angle_gamma   90.00
#
_symmetry.space_group_name_H-M   'P 1'
#
loop_
_entity.id
_entity.type
_entity.pdbx_description
1 polymer ?
#
loop_
_entity_poly.entity_id
_entity_poly.type
_entity_poly.pdbx_seq_one_letter_code
_entity_poly.pdbx_strand_id
1 'polypeptide(L)'
;MSYLLLVSLVYLLLGFGFRFGAWVVLVCGVSLMLSEIGSVLNFYVLMSEWVGMDSMSFIMVVLSVLVFMISLVSSYKDVKINKGEKEVNGISAVEAINIIVFGSIMFFSVISWMDFYFFFEFSLIPTFFLILKWGYQPERLQAGVLMLLYTVSASVPLMIGLLSLWWDLGSDNMLLVKMNGSCLFHYSDWVWIVLFLGFLVKLPIYGVHGWLPKAHVEAPLSGSMLLAGVLLKFGGYGLIRFIWFFKWSMSELILFLLALTLWGGVLSSCICVCQSDLKSLIAYSSIGHMAMSLGGLLSFYPLGKMACVCLLFAHGLCSPILFSLSASTYDFVGSRNVILSKGMLRSFPIFSAYWFIFCVVNMGFPPSLNFISEVFCVGSMLWLSVIFCVLGGIMCFMAGCYCLVLYSLVNHGGVSNMINSNFGMSGRYLSSCIFISIILLVGFLFMDYFFV
;
A
#
# COMPACT_ATOMS: atom_id res chain seq x y z
N MET A 1 -30.69 -2.73 6.40
CA MET A 1 -30.11 -2.59 5.04
C MET A 1 -30.87 -1.64 4.08
N SER A 2 -31.86 -0.82 4.46
CA SER A 2 -32.55 0.08 3.49
C SER A 2 -32.63 1.56 3.89
N TYR A 3 -32.77 1.90 5.17
CA TYR A 3 -32.90 3.30 5.60
C TYR A 3 -31.59 4.09 5.52
N LEU A 4 -30.44 3.47 5.83
CA LEU A 4 -29.12 4.10 5.71
C LEU A 4 -28.72 4.37 4.27
N LEU A 5 -29.08 3.46 3.34
CA LEU A 5 -28.88 3.63 1.90
C LEU A 5 -29.67 4.82 1.36
N LEU A 6 -30.91 5.00 1.84
CA LEU A 6 -31.78 6.11 1.46
C LEU A 6 -31.27 7.45 2.03
N VAL A 7 -30.80 7.46 3.28
CA VAL A 7 -30.12 8.62 3.87
C VAL A 7 -28.83 8.95 3.10
N SER A 8 -28.05 7.95 2.70
CA SER A 8 -26.82 8.13 1.90
C SER A 8 -27.11 8.67 0.49
N LEU A 9 -28.22 8.26 -0.14
CA LEU A 9 -28.70 8.75 -1.43
C LEU A 9 -29.21 10.21 -1.35
N VAL A 10 -29.89 10.56 -0.26
CA VAL A 10 -30.34 11.94 0.00
C VAL A 10 -29.13 12.88 0.22
N TYR A 11 -28.06 12.43 0.86
CA TYR A 11 -26.80 13.19 0.95
C TYR A 11 -26.03 13.25 -0.39
N LEU A 12 -26.13 12.21 -1.22
CA LEU A 12 -25.61 12.16 -2.59
C LEU A 12 -26.26 13.24 -3.48
N LEU A 13 -27.56 13.46 -3.33
CA LEU A 13 -28.32 14.47 -4.08
C LEU A 13 -28.11 15.90 -3.55
N LEU A 14 -27.84 16.06 -2.25
CA LEU A 14 -27.46 17.36 -1.65
C LEU A 14 -26.01 17.78 -1.95
N GLY A 15 -25.22 16.90 -2.58
CA GLY A 15 -23.85 17.16 -3.04
C GLY A 15 -23.72 18.10 -4.25
N PHE A 16 -24.83 18.49 -4.88
CA PHE A 16 -24.87 19.54 -5.91
C PHE A 16 -24.81 20.94 -5.26
N GLY A 17 -23.71 21.23 -4.56
CA GLY A 17 -23.48 22.49 -3.86
C GLY A 17 -22.04 22.61 -3.36
N PHE A 18 -21.14 23.04 -4.24
CA PHE A 18 -19.71 23.12 -3.96
C PHE A 18 -19.35 24.16 -2.89
N ARG A 19 -18.82 23.67 -1.77
CA ARG A 19 -17.61 24.20 -1.09
C ARG A 19 -16.82 23.12 -0.31
N PHE A 20 -17.43 21.97 0.06
CA PHE A 20 -16.78 20.85 0.77
C PHE A 20 -17.07 19.44 0.17
N GLY A 21 -17.07 19.30 -1.16
CA GLY A 21 -17.32 18.00 -1.82
C GLY A 21 -16.37 16.87 -1.39
N ALA A 22 -15.13 17.19 -0.99
CA ALA A 22 -14.17 16.21 -0.48
C ALA A 22 -14.62 15.55 0.84
N TRP A 23 -15.25 16.31 1.74
CA TRP A 23 -15.77 15.77 3.00
C TRP A 23 -17.00 14.90 2.76
N VAL A 24 -17.87 15.28 1.83
CA VAL A 24 -19.04 14.46 1.46
C VAL A 24 -18.59 13.13 0.88
N VAL A 25 -17.60 13.14 -0.01
CA VAL A 25 -17.01 11.92 -0.58
C VAL A 25 -16.41 11.03 0.52
N LEU A 26 -15.62 11.60 1.44
CA LEU A 26 -15.03 10.84 2.54
C LEU A 26 -16.08 10.28 3.50
N VAL A 27 -17.07 11.09 3.92
CA VAL A 27 -18.13 10.68 4.86
C VAL A 27 -19.04 9.62 4.23
N CYS A 28 -19.42 9.78 2.96
CA CYS A 28 -20.21 8.78 2.25
C CYS A 28 -19.44 7.46 2.11
N GLY A 29 -18.14 7.51 1.77
CA GLY A 29 -17.29 6.32 1.71
C GLY A 29 -17.23 5.57 3.04
N VAL A 30 -17.08 6.29 4.16
CA VAL A 30 -17.05 5.69 5.50
C VAL A 30 -18.40 5.12 5.90
N SER A 31 -19.50 5.79 5.55
CA SER A 31 -20.83 5.29 5.83
C SER A 31 -21.11 3.96 5.11
N LEU A 32 -20.57 3.79 3.89
CA LEU A 32 -20.62 2.53 3.15
C LEU A 32 -19.73 1.45 3.80
N MET A 33 -18.58 1.82 4.37
CA MET A 33 -17.74 0.87 5.10
C MET A 33 -18.38 0.37 6.39
N LEU A 34 -18.96 1.29 7.16
CA LEU A 34 -19.60 0.96 8.43
C LEU A 34 -20.84 0.07 8.23
N SER A 35 -21.52 0.14 7.08
CA SER A 35 -22.63 -0.77 6.78
C SER A 35 -22.19 -2.22 6.52
N GLU A 36 -20.94 -2.44 6.10
CA GLU A 36 -20.42 -3.78 5.75
C GLU A 36 -19.67 -4.44 6.93
N ILE A 37 -19.26 -3.67 7.93
CA ILE A 37 -18.51 -4.16 9.10
C ILE A 37 -19.30 -5.19 9.93
N GLY A 38 -20.63 -5.11 9.94
CA GLY A 38 -21.47 -5.95 10.81
C GLY A 38 -21.64 -7.40 10.37
N SER A 39 -21.41 -7.75 9.11
CA SER A 39 -21.81 -9.05 8.53
C SER A 39 -20.66 -10.05 8.30
N VAL A 40 -19.42 -9.59 8.18
CA VAL A 40 -18.30 -10.42 7.65
C VAL A 40 -17.34 -10.91 8.75
N LEU A 41 -17.50 -10.45 9.99
CA LEU A 41 -16.43 -10.55 10.99
C LEU A 41 -16.01 -11.96 11.39
N ASN A 42 -16.89 -12.95 11.27
CA ASN A 42 -16.63 -14.29 11.81
C ASN A 42 -16.72 -15.43 10.79
N PHE A 43 -17.17 -15.17 9.56
CA PHE A 43 -17.44 -16.22 8.58
C PHE A 43 -16.95 -15.83 7.19
N TYR A 44 -16.48 -16.84 6.46
CA TYR A 44 -16.30 -16.72 5.02
C TYR A 44 -17.68 -16.64 4.37
N VAL A 45 -17.96 -15.54 3.68
CA VAL A 45 -19.22 -15.31 2.96
C VAL A 45 -18.98 -15.51 1.48
N LEU A 46 -19.51 -16.58 0.92
CA LEU A 46 -19.63 -16.76 -0.52
C LEU A 46 -20.83 -15.93 -1.00
N MET A 47 -20.56 -14.84 -1.72
CA MET A 47 -21.62 -13.98 -2.28
C MET A 47 -22.10 -14.50 -3.64
N SER A 48 -21.18 -15.03 -4.44
CA SER A 48 -21.44 -15.71 -5.71
C SER A 48 -20.35 -16.75 -5.97
N GLU A 49 -20.45 -17.50 -7.06
CA GLU A 49 -19.37 -18.41 -7.49
C GLU A 49 -18.05 -17.68 -7.76
N TRP A 50 -18.13 -16.38 -8.09
CA TRP A 50 -16.98 -15.56 -8.47
C TRP A 50 -16.45 -14.73 -7.31
N VAL A 51 -17.33 -14.30 -6.39
CA VAL A 51 -17.02 -13.34 -5.33
C VAL A 51 -17.23 -13.94 -3.94
N GLY A 52 -16.18 -13.91 -3.12
CA GLY A 52 -16.17 -14.37 -1.75
C GLY A 52 -15.42 -13.39 -0.85
N MET A 53 -15.91 -13.22 0.37
CA MET A 53 -15.36 -12.29 1.35
C MET A 53 -15.04 -13.02 2.66
N ASP A 54 -13.84 -12.78 3.18
CA ASP A 54 -13.45 -13.09 4.54
C ASP A 54 -12.93 -11.84 5.25
N SER A 55 -12.54 -11.97 6.52
CA SER A 55 -12.01 -10.85 7.31
C SER A 55 -10.81 -10.19 6.65
N MET A 56 -9.90 -10.96 6.03
CA MET A 56 -8.75 -10.43 5.31
C MET A 56 -9.13 -9.62 4.07
N SER A 57 -9.93 -10.21 3.19
CA SER A 57 -10.32 -9.56 1.94
C SER A 57 -11.14 -8.31 2.25
N PHE A 58 -12.00 -8.37 3.27
CA PHE A 58 -12.76 -7.23 3.74
C PHE A 58 -11.84 -6.06 4.12
N ILE A 59 -10.84 -6.28 4.96
CA ILE A 59 -9.88 -5.23 5.38
C ILE A 59 -9.16 -4.62 4.16
N MET A 60 -8.76 -5.44 3.19
CA MET A 60 -8.06 -4.97 2.00
C MET A 60 -8.98 -4.22 1.01
N VAL A 61 -10.24 -4.63 0.89
CA VAL A 61 -11.26 -3.91 0.13
C VAL A 61 -11.53 -2.56 0.78
N VAL A 62 -11.67 -2.51 2.11
CA VAL A 62 -11.82 -1.27 2.87
C VAL A 62 -10.66 -0.32 2.60
N LEU A 63 -9.43 -0.83 2.67
CA LEU A 63 -8.22 -0.08 2.34
C LEU A 63 -8.29 0.51 0.92
N SER A 64 -8.65 -0.30 -0.08
CA SER A 64 -8.65 0.11 -1.48
C SER A 64 -9.56 1.31 -1.76
N VAL A 65 -10.77 1.29 -1.20
CA VAL A 65 -11.72 2.38 -1.35
C VAL A 65 -11.28 3.61 -0.54
N LEU A 66 -10.71 3.43 0.67
CA LEU A 66 -10.18 4.57 1.44
C LEU A 66 -9.08 5.29 0.66
N VAL A 67 -8.10 4.54 0.14
CA VAL A 67 -7.00 5.10 -0.67
C VAL A 67 -7.54 5.78 -1.93
N PHE A 68 -8.55 5.19 -2.58
CA PHE A 68 -9.21 5.80 -3.73
C PHE A 68 -9.79 7.18 -3.40
N MET A 69 -10.58 7.28 -2.33
CA MET A 69 -11.19 8.56 -1.92
C MET A 69 -10.12 9.63 -1.68
N ILE A 70 -9.04 9.27 -1.00
CA ILE A 70 -7.94 10.19 -0.69
C ILE A 70 -7.19 10.60 -1.97
N SER A 71 -6.99 9.65 -2.89
CA SER A 71 -6.30 9.90 -4.16
C SER A 71 -7.06 10.88 -5.05
N LEU A 72 -8.40 10.81 -5.08
CA LEU A 72 -9.22 11.75 -5.84
C LEU A 72 -9.25 13.14 -5.22
N VAL A 73 -9.35 13.21 -3.88
CA VAL A 73 -9.37 14.49 -3.16
C VAL A 73 -8.04 15.25 -3.32
N SER A 74 -6.93 14.52 -3.23
CA SER A 74 -5.58 15.09 -3.35
C SER A 74 -5.24 15.48 -4.79
N SER A 75 -5.51 14.61 -5.78
CA SER A 75 -5.14 14.86 -7.18
C SER A 75 -6.00 15.89 -7.93
N TYR A 76 -6.91 16.59 -7.26
CA TYR A 76 -7.81 17.55 -7.92
C TYR A 76 -7.10 18.65 -8.72
N LYS A 77 -5.95 19.13 -8.25
CA LYS A 77 -5.18 20.17 -8.96
C LYS A 77 -4.65 19.62 -10.29
N ASP A 78 -4.04 18.43 -10.26
CA ASP A 78 -3.49 17.75 -11.43
C ASP A 78 -4.59 17.45 -12.47
N VAL A 79 -5.78 17.05 -12.00
CA VAL A 79 -6.94 16.79 -12.86
C VAL A 79 -7.50 18.07 -13.51
N LYS A 80 -7.39 19.22 -12.84
CA LYS A 80 -7.90 20.50 -13.36
C LYS A 80 -6.98 21.16 -14.38
N ILE A 81 -5.67 21.11 -14.15
CA ILE A 81 -4.66 21.74 -15.03
C ILE A 81 -4.75 21.15 -16.44
N ASN A 82 -5.02 19.84 -16.54
CA ASN A 82 -5.15 19.13 -17.82
C ASN A 82 -6.46 19.37 -18.58
N LYS A 83 -7.40 20.19 -18.06
CA LYS A 83 -8.56 20.62 -18.86
C LYS A 83 -8.21 21.74 -19.85
N GLY A 84 -7.07 22.42 -19.66
CA GLY A 84 -6.59 23.48 -20.55
C GLY A 84 -5.79 22.96 -21.74
N GLU A 85 -5.11 21.83 -21.59
CA GLU A 85 -4.39 21.16 -22.67
C GLU A 85 -5.32 20.12 -23.30
N LYS A 86 -5.71 20.40 -24.55
CA LYS A 86 -6.51 19.58 -25.48
C LYS A 86 -6.75 18.16 -24.97
N GLU A 87 -8.02 17.81 -24.76
CA GLU A 87 -8.49 16.44 -24.55
C GLU A 87 -7.76 15.49 -25.51
N VAL A 88 -6.67 14.89 -25.05
CA VAL A 88 -5.93 13.93 -25.85
C VAL A 88 -6.81 12.69 -25.84
N ASN A 89 -7.48 12.45 -26.97
CA ASN A 89 -8.33 11.29 -27.23
C ASN A 89 -7.82 10.05 -26.48
N GLY A 90 -8.57 9.58 -25.48
CA GLY A 90 -8.22 8.42 -24.66
C GLY A 90 -8.75 8.49 -23.23
N ILE A 91 -8.41 7.46 -22.45
CA ILE A 91 -8.78 7.30 -21.03
C ILE A 91 -8.31 8.52 -20.23
N SER A 92 -9.21 9.13 -19.44
CA SER A 92 -8.86 10.22 -18.52
C SER A 92 -8.12 9.71 -17.27
N ALA A 93 -7.37 10.57 -16.57
CA ALA A 93 -6.65 10.15 -15.35
C ALA A 93 -7.62 9.58 -14.29
N VAL A 94 -8.81 10.16 -14.19
CA VAL A 94 -9.86 9.72 -13.26
C VAL A 94 -10.43 8.36 -13.67
N GLU A 95 -10.67 8.14 -14.97
CA GLU A 95 -11.09 6.82 -15.46
C GLU A 95 -10.03 5.76 -15.20
N ALA A 96 -8.75 6.05 -15.45
CA ALA A 96 -7.67 5.11 -15.18
C ALA A 96 -7.60 4.75 -13.67
N ILE A 97 -7.76 5.75 -12.79
CA ILE A 97 -7.84 5.52 -11.34
C ILE A 97 -9.04 4.64 -10.98
N ASN A 98 -10.22 4.90 -11.55
CA ASN A 98 -11.42 4.09 -11.31
C ASN A 98 -11.22 2.64 -11.74
N ILE A 99 -10.58 2.41 -12.90
CA ILE A 99 -10.29 1.07 -13.41
C ILE A 99 -9.31 0.33 -12.48
N ILE A 100 -8.28 1.00 -11.95
CA ILE A 100 -7.37 0.40 -10.97
C ILE A 100 -8.13 -0.04 -9.73
N VAL A 101 -8.98 0.84 -9.20
CA VAL A 101 -9.69 0.59 -7.94
C VAL A 101 -10.69 -0.55 -8.12
N PHE A 102 -11.44 -0.54 -9.23
CA PHE A 102 -12.31 -1.66 -9.58
C PHE A 102 -11.53 -2.97 -9.67
N GLY A 103 -10.41 -2.99 -10.41
CA GLY A 103 -9.55 -4.16 -10.51
C GLY A 103 -9.01 -4.61 -9.14
N SER A 104 -8.71 -3.68 -8.24
CA SER A 104 -8.24 -4.01 -6.89
C SER A 104 -9.32 -4.58 -5.97
N ILE A 105 -10.54 -4.07 -6.04
CA ILE A 105 -11.67 -4.61 -5.26
C ILE A 105 -11.93 -6.04 -5.71
N MET A 106 -11.98 -6.28 -7.03
CA MET A 106 -12.15 -7.61 -7.60
C MET A 106 -10.99 -8.54 -7.21
N PHE A 107 -9.74 -8.08 -7.30
CA PHE A 107 -8.57 -8.87 -6.89
C PHE A 107 -8.68 -9.40 -5.46
N PHE A 108 -9.14 -8.57 -4.50
CA PHE A 108 -9.28 -9.01 -3.12
C PHE A 108 -10.51 -9.90 -2.90
N SER A 109 -11.58 -9.74 -3.68
CA SER A 109 -12.84 -10.44 -3.48
C SER A 109 -13.01 -11.74 -4.27
N VAL A 110 -12.10 -12.05 -5.20
CA VAL A 110 -12.22 -13.21 -6.08
C VAL A 110 -11.90 -14.53 -5.36
N ILE A 111 -12.62 -15.59 -5.74
CA ILE A 111 -12.49 -16.95 -5.17
C ILE A 111 -11.57 -17.86 -6.00
N SER A 112 -11.49 -17.67 -7.32
CA SER A 112 -10.72 -18.54 -8.21
C SER A 112 -9.26 -18.06 -8.35
N TRP A 113 -8.32 -18.99 -8.47
CA TRP A 113 -6.90 -18.67 -8.66
C TRP A 113 -6.60 -18.03 -10.01
N MET A 114 -7.36 -18.40 -11.06
CA MET A 114 -7.16 -17.86 -12.41
C MET A 114 -7.65 -16.41 -12.51
N ASP A 115 -8.83 -16.09 -11.97
CA ASP A 115 -9.32 -14.71 -11.97
C ASP A 115 -8.47 -13.85 -11.03
N PHE A 116 -7.97 -14.43 -9.94
CA PHE A 116 -7.03 -13.76 -9.05
C PHE A 116 -5.76 -13.33 -9.79
N TYR A 117 -5.17 -14.21 -10.62
CA TYR A 117 -4.04 -13.85 -11.48
C TYR A 117 -4.42 -12.82 -12.55
N PHE A 118 -5.61 -12.95 -13.16
CA PHE A 118 -6.09 -11.97 -14.13
C PHE A 118 -6.17 -10.57 -13.54
N PHE A 119 -6.83 -10.38 -12.38
CA PHE A 119 -6.92 -9.06 -11.75
C PHE A 119 -5.59 -8.56 -11.19
N PHE A 120 -4.71 -9.49 -10.78
CA PHE A 120 -3.34 -9.17 -10.40
C PHE A 120 -2.60 -8.46 -11.54
N GLU A 121 -2.63 -8.99 -12.76
CA GLU A 121 -1.99 -8.39 -13.93
C GLU A 121 -2.80 -7.24 -14.54
N PHE A 122 -4.13 -7.34 -14.55
CA PHE A 122 -5.02 -6.31 -15.10
C PHE A 122 -4.75 -4.94 -14.48
N SER A 123 -4.52 -4.87 -13.17
CA SER A 123 -4.21 -3.61 -12.46
C SER A 123 -2.90 -2.94 -12.94
N LEU A 124 -1.96 -3.69 -13.52
CA LEU A 124 -0.69 -3.16 -14.02
C LEU A 124 -0.86 -2.35 -15.31
N ILE A 125 -1.85 -2.69 -16.13
CA ILE A 125 -2.06 -2.01 -17.42
C ILE A 125 -2.50 -0.54 -17.22
N PRO A 126 -3.55 -0.23 -16.43
CA PRO A 126 -3.93 1.16 -16.16
C PRO A 126 -2.84 1.94 -15.41
N THR A 127 -2.09 1.29 -14.52
CA THR A 127 -1.03 1.96 -13.74
C THR A 127 0.15 2.35 -14.62
N PHE A 128 0.53 1.48 -15.56
CA PHE A 128 1.50 1.79 -16.59
C PHE A 128 1.07 3.00 -17.42
N PHE A 129 -0.18 3.02 -17.91
CA PHE A 129 -0.70 4.19 -18.65
C PHE A 129 -0.74 5.46 -17.79
N LEU A 130 -1.02 5.34 -16.49
CA LEU A 130 -1.01 6.48 -15.58
C LEU A 130 0.37 7.12 -15.44
N ILE A 131 1.42 6.30 -15.31
CA ILE A 131 2.81 6.76 -15.24
C ILE A 131 3.24 7.38 -16.58
N LEU A 132 2.93 6.73 -17.71
CA LEU A 132 3.37 7.20 -19.02
C LEU A 132 2.71 8.50 -19.47
N LYS A 133 1.40 8.66 -19.26
CA LYS A 133 0.67 9.83 -19.75
C LYS A 133 0.82 11.03 -18.83
N TRP A 134 0.69 10.82 -17.51
CA TRP A 134 0.62 11.92 -16.52
C TRP A 134 1.85 12.02 -15.60
N GLY A 135 2.90 11.22 -15.81
CA GLY A 135 4.18 11.45 -15.14
C GLY A 135 4.85 12.74 -15.60
N TYR A 136 5.55 13.44 -14.70
CA TYR A 136 6.06 14.80 -14.98
C TYR A 136 7.38 14.83 -15.76
N GLN A 137 8.26 13.84 -15.56
CA GLN A 137 9.63 13.85 -16.08
C GLN A 137 9.77 12.89 -17.28
N PRO A 138 10.79 13.08 -18.15
CA PRO A 138 11.00 12.22 -19.32
C PRO A 138 11.38 10.79 -18.94
N GLU A 139 11.97 10.59 -17.75
CA GLU A 139 12.36 9.28 -17.21
C GLU A 139 11.15 8.36 -16.94
N ARG A 140 9.91 8.89 -16.96
CA ARG A 140 8.66 8.12 -16.85
C ARG A 140 8.56 6.96 -17.83
N LEU A 141 9.12 7.10 -19.04
CA LEU A 141 9.15 6.01 -20.03
C LEU A 141 10.00 4.84 -19.54
N GLN A 142 11.20 5.13 -19.05
CA GLN A 142 12.11 4.13 -18.51
C GLN A 142 11.53 3.50 -17.24
N ALA A 143 10.95 4.31 -16.34
CA ALA A 143 10.34 3.83 -15.11
C ALA A 143 9.12 2.92 -15.37
N GLY A 144 8.24 3.32 -16.30
CA GLY A 144 7.07 2.53 -16.68
C GLY A 144 7.44 1.19 -17.31
N VAL A 145 8.39 1.18 -18.26
CA VAL A 145 8.85 -0.06 -18.90
C VAL A 145 9.56 -0.96 -17.88
N LEU A 146 10.37 -0.39 -16.99
CA LEU A 146 11.06 -1.16 -15.96
C LEU A 146 10.08 -1.79 -14.98
N MET A 147 9.05 -1.06 -14.51
CA MET A 147 8.00 -1.64 -13.68
C MET A 147 7.33 -2.83 -14.35
N LEU A 148 6.91 -2.68 -15.61
CA LEU A 148 6.21 -3.73 -16.36
C LEU A 148 7.12 -4.96 -16.56
N LEU A 149 8.38 -4.76 -16.94
CA LEU A 149 9.32 -5.86 -17.14
C LEU A 149 9.56 -6.66 -15.85
N TYR A 150 9.74 -5.98 -14.72
CA TYR A 150 9.94 -6.64 -13.43
C TYR A 150 8.71 -7.48 -13.06
N THR A 151 7.52 -6.88 -13.09
CA THR A 151 6.31 -7.57 -12.62
C THR A 151 5.87 -8.68 -13.57
N VAL A 152 5.88 -8.45 -14.88
CA VAL A 152 5.42 -9.44 -15.87
C VAL A 152 6.39 -10.62 -15.95
N SER A 153 7.70 -10.38 -15.92
CA SER A 153 8.67 -11.49 -15.96
C SER A 153 8.56 -12.41 -14.74
N ALA A 154 8.20 -11.85 -13.58
CA ALA A 154 7.98 -12.62 -12.36
C ALA A 154 6.60 -13.28 -12.29
N SER A 155 5.57 -12.70 -12.91
CA SER A 155 4.21 -13.22 -12.86
C SER A 155 3.91 -14.31 -13.90
N VAL A 156 4.60 -14.32 -15.05
CA VAL A 156 4.43 -15.41 -16.03
C VAL A 156 4.76 -16.79 -15.44
N PRO A 157 5.87 -16.99 -14.70
CA PRO A 157 6.10 -18.26 -14.00
C PRO A 157 5.02 -18.61 -12.97
N LEU A 158 4.47 -17.61 -12.26
CA LEU A 158 3.35 -17.81 -11.34
C LEU A 158 2.11 -18.35 -12.10
N MET A 159 1.79 -17.81 -13.27
CA MET A 159 0.69 -18.31 -14.11
C MET A 159 0.87 -19.78 -14.49
N ILE A 160 2.07 -20.15 -14.92
CA ILE A 160 2.38 -21.54 -15.30
C ILE A 160 2.17 -22.48 -14.11
N GLY A 161 2.60 -22.08 -12.90
CA GLY A 161 2.34 -22.90 -11.71
C GLY A 161 0.89 -22.98 -11.30
N LEU A 162 0.11 -21.90 -11.43
CA LEU A 162 -1.33 -21.95 -11.15
C LEU A 162 -2.05 -22.90 -12.13
N LEU A 163 -1.62 -22.93 -13.40
CA LEU A 163 -2.14 -23.88 -14.40
C LEU A 163 -1.76 -25.33 -14.08
N SER A 164 -0.52 -25.60 -13.64
CA SER A 164 -0.14 -26.95 -13.23
C SER A 164 -0.93 -27.40 -12.00
N LEU A 165 -1.10 -26.51 -11.01
CA LEU A 165 -1.92 -26.78 -9.83
C LEU A 165 -3.37 -27.08 -10.22
N TRP A 166 -3.91 -26.35 -11.20
CA TRP A 166 -5.26 -26.60 -11.72
C TRP A 166 -5.39 -27.96 -12.42
N TRP A 167 -4.41 -28.38 -13.22
CA TRP A 167 -4.41 -29.71 -13.85
C TRP A 167 -4.39 -30.84 -12.83
N ASP A 168 -3.63 -30.67 -11.76
CA ASP A 168 -3.46 -31.72 -10.75
C ASP A 168 -4.65 -31.79 -9.78
N LEU A 169 -5.21 -30.64 -9.37
CA LEU A 169 -6.33 -30.56 -8.42
C LEU A 169 -7.71 -30.65 -9.11
N GLY A 170 -7.78 -30.36 -10.41
CA GLY A 170 -9.03 -30.31 -11.18
C GLY A 170 -9.95 -29.13 -10.83
N SER A 171 -9.50 -28.20 -9.96
CA SER A 171 -10.28 -27.05 -9.49
C SER A 171 -9.39 -25.83 -9.28
N ASP A 172 -9.91 -24.65 -9.57
CA ASP A 172 -9.25 -23.36 -9.36
C ASP A 172 -9.80 -22.61 -8.13
N ASN A 173 -10.79 -23.15 -7.42
CA ASN A 173 -11.40 -22.50 -6.25
C ASN A 173 -10.45 -22.52 -5.03
N MET A 174 -10.07 -21.33 -4.53
CA MET A 174 -9.18 -21.16 -3.38
C MET A 174 -9.61 -21.92 -2.12
N LEU A 175 -10.92 -22.00 -1.85
CA LEU A 175 -11.42 -22.71 -0.67
C LEU A 175 -11.26 -24.22 -0.82
N LEU A 176 -11.56 -24.76 -2.00
CA LEU A 176 -11.45 -26.19 -2.25
C LEU A 176 -9.99 -26.64 -2.18
N VAL A 177 -9.09 -25.82 -2.73
CA VAL A 177 -7.65 -25.97 -2.56
C VAL A 177 -7.24 -26.01 -1.08
N LYS A 178 -7.70 -25.03 -0.29
CA LYS A 178 -7.38 -24.96 1.14
C LYS A 178 -7.85 -26.20 1.91
N MET A 179 -9.02 -26.71 1.58
CA MET A 179 -9.60 -27.91 2.21
C MET A 179 -8.89 -29.19 1.78
N ASN A 180 -8.55 -29.32 0.50
CA ASN A 180 -7.82 -30.48 -0.02
C ASN A 180 -6.40 -30.54 0.55
N GLY A 181 -5.84 -29.39 0.94
CA GLY A 181 -4.59 -29.30 1.66
C GLY A 181 -3.40 -29.94 0.92
N SER A 182 -2.27 -29.98 1.62
CA SER A 182 -0.93 -30.40 1.18
C SER A 182 -0.76 -31.78 0.53
N CYS A 183 -1.84 -32.49 0.21
CA CYS A 183 -1.82 -33.93 -0.05
C CYS A 183 -1.33 -34.33 -1.45
N LEU A 184 -1.04 -33.39 -2.36
CA LEU A 184 -0.89 -33.73 -3.79
C LEU A 184 0.45 -33.38 -4.45
N PHE A 185 1.39 -32.70 -3.77
CA PHE A 185 2.56 -32.15 -4.46
C PHE A 185 3.90 -32.59 -3.89
N HIS A 186 4.52 -33.57 -4.53
CA HIS A 186 5.95 -33.86 -4.46
C HIS A 186 6.76 -32.94 -5.40
N TYR A 187 6.43 -31.65 -5.47
CA TYR A 187 7.28 -30.70 -6.19
C TYR A 187 8.50 -30.33 -5.35
N SER A 188 9.65 -30.19 -5.99
CA SER A 188 10.86 -29.70 -5.33
C SER A 188 10.63 -28.28 -4.80
N ASP A 189 11.23 -27.95 -3.66
CA ASP A 189 11.19 -26.61 -3.04
C ASP A 189 11.56 -25.45 -3.98
N TRP A 190 12.29 -25.73 -5.07
CA TRP A 190 12.64 -24.75 -6.10
C TRP A 190 11.45 -24.26 -6.93
N VAL A 191 10.53 -25.15 -7.29
CA VAL A 191 9.32 -24.79 -8.07
C VAL A 191 8.51 -23.78 -7.28
N TRP A 192 8.39 -24.03 -5.99
CA TRP A 192 7.70 -23.20 -5.04
C TRP A 192 8.28 -21.78 -4.92
N ILE A 193 9.60 -21.62 -4.92
CA ILE A 193 10.23 -20.29 -4.97
C ILE A 193 9.85 -19.56 -6.25
N VAL A 194 9.87 -20.25 -7.39
CA VAL A 194 9.53 -19.65 -8.68
C VAL A 194 8.09 -19.11 -8.67
N LEU A 195 7.17 -19.78 -7.98
CA LEU A 195 5.79 -19.29 -7.80
C LEU A 195 5.73 -18.12 -6.81
N PHE A 196 6.52 -18.16 -5.74
CA PHE A 196 6.62 -17.03 -4.83
C PHE A 196 7.16 -15.77 -5.51
N LEU A 197 8.10 -15.89 -6.47
CA LEU A 197 8.74 -14.75 -7.14
C LEU A 197 7.72 -13.72 -7.67
N GLY A 198 6.59 -14.16 -8.26
CA GLY A 198 5.56 -13.24 -8.74
C GLY A 198 5.03 -12.30 -7.66
N PHE A 199 4.80 -12.82 -6.45
CA PHE A 199 4.38 -12.02 -5.30
C PHE A 199 5.53 -11.25 -4.66
N LEU A 200 6.73 -11.84 -4.58
CA LEU A 200 7.94 -11.23 -4.01
C LEU A 200 8.50 -10.08 -4.87
N VAL A 201 8.18 -9.99 -6.15
CA VAL A 201 8.52 -8.82 -6.96
C VAL A 201 7.54 -7.66 -6.70
N LYS A 202 6.25 -7.96 -6.50
CA LYS A 202 5.25 -6.94 -6.12
C LYS A 202 5.37 -6.48 -4.67
N LEU A 203 5.74 -7.38 -3.76
CA LEU A 203 6.25 -7.03 -2.43
C LEU A 203 7.76 -6.83 -2.53
N PRO A 204 8.25 -5.62 -2.83
CA PRO A 204 9.60 -5.33 -3.30
C PRO A 204 10.69 -5.90 -2.39
N ILE A 205 11.08 -7.16 -2.57
CA ILE A 205 12.20 -7.73 -1.83
C ILE A 205 13.49 -7.08 -2.30
N TYR A 206 14.44 -6.96 -1.37
CA TYR A 206 15.76 -6.47 -1.69
C TYR A 206 16.40 -7.28 -2.84
N GLY A 207 17.13 -6.60 -3.73
CA GLY A 207 17.55 -7.14 -5.03
C GLY A 207 16.57 -6.85 -6.17
N VAL A 208 15.27 -7.06 -5.98
CA VAL A 208 14.25 -6.86 -7.03
C VAL A 208 13.38 -5.59 -6.82
N HIS A 209 13.63 -4.85 -5.73
CA HIS A 209 12.93 -3.61 -5.36
C HIS A 209 13.20 -2.38 -6.25
N GLY A 210 14.20 -2.43 -7.14
CA GLY A 210 14.70 -1.25 -7.87
C GLY A 210 13.66 -0.54 -8.75
N TRP A 211 12.56 -1.23 -9.10
CA TRP A 211 11.47 -0.64 -9.86
C TRP A 211 10.62 0.35 -9.05
N LEU A 212 10.51 0.13 -7.75
CA LEU A 212 9.57 0.86 -6.90
C LEU A 212 9.98 2.32 -6.71
N PRO A 213 11.23 2.68 -6.33
CA PRO A 213 11.62 4.08 -6.18
C PRO A 213 11.45 4.87 -7.48
N LYS A 214 11.81 4.26 -8.63
CA LYS A 214 11.67 4.89 -9.95
C LYS A 214 10.20 5.10 -10.33
N ALA A 215 9.35 4.09 -10.12
CA ALA A 215 7.92 4.19 -10.41
C ALA A 215 7.24 5.30 -9.59
N HIS A 216 7.55 5.41 -8.29
CA HIS A 216 6.95 6.44 -7.42
C HIS A 216 7.42 7.86 -7.74
N VAL A 217 8.70 8.02 -8.04
CA VAL A 217 9.29 9.33 -8.34
C VAL A 217 8.62 9.92 -9.60
N GLU A 218 8.43 9.08 -10.62
CA GLU A 218 7.86 9.48 -11.91
C GLU A 218 6.33 9.53 -11.96
N ALA A 219 5.64 8.73 -11.15
CA ALA A 219 4.18 8.70 -11.15
C ALA A 219 3.55 10.05 -10.73
N PRO A 220 2.38 10.39 -11.30
CA PRO A 220 1.55 11.46 -10.77
C PRO A 220 1.11 11.15 -9.33
N LEU A 221 0.61 12.17 -8.61
CA LEU A 221 0.25 12.02 -7.20
C LEU A 221 -0.71 10.86 -6.94
N SER A 222 -1.83 10.80 -7.67
CA SER A 222 -2.82 9.72 -7.57
C SER A 222 -2.22 8.34 -7.86
N GLY A 223 -1.36 8.24 -8.88
CA GLY A 223 -0.65 7.02 -9.22
C GLY A 223 0.27 6.55 -8.08
N SER A 224 1.05 7.47 -7.50
CA SER A 224 1.92 7.16 -6.37
C SER A 224 1.15 6.70 -5.13
N MET A 225 -0.03 7.28 -4.88
CA MET A 225 -0.91 6.89 -3.78
C MET A 225 -1.50 5.50 -3.96
N LEU A 226 -2.05 5.18 -5.15
CA LEU A 226 -2.61 3.86 -5.42
C LEU A 226 -1.53 2.78 -5.42
N LEU A 227 -0.35 3.08 -5.97
CA LEU A 227 0.77 2.15 -6.00
C LEU A 227 1.25 1.82 -4.59
N ALA A 228 1.46 2.83 -3.74
CA ALA A 228 1.90 2.64 -2.36
C ALA A 228 0.82 2.03 -1.48
N GLY A 229 -0.41 2.50 -1.62
CA GLY A 229 -1.53 2.13 -0.76
C GLY A 229 -2.08 0.75 -1.05
N VAL A 230 -2.24 0.39 -2.33
CA VAL A 230 -3.00 -0.79 -2.75
C VAL A 230 -2.13 -1.80 -3.50
N LEU A 231 -1.38 -1.39 -4.52
CA LEU A 231 -0.71 -2.36 -5.41
C LEU A 231 0.39 -3.17 -4.70
N LEU A 232 1.16 -2.55 -3.78
CA LEU A 232 2.13 -3.29 -2.97
C LEU A 232 1.47 -4.37 -2.11
N LYS A 233 0.19 -4.19 -1.74
CA LYS A 233 -0.55 -5.12 -0.88
C LYS A 233 -1.02 -6.34 -1.65
N PHE A 234 -1.00 -6.31 -2.99
CA PHE A 234 -1.31 -7.48 -3.81
C PHE A 234 -0.32 -8.61 -3.57
N GLY A 235 0.97 -8.29 -3.43
CA GLY A 235 1.97 -9.31 -3.14
C GLY A 235 1.74 -9.92 -1.76
N GLY A 236 1.47 -9.11 -0.72
CA GLY A 236 1.25 -9.62 0.64
C GLY A 236 -0.02 -10.44 0.78
N TYR A 237 -1.12 -9.95 0.19
CA TYR A 237 -2.37 -10.69 0.12
C TYR A 237 -2.21 -12.01 -0.64
N GLY A 238 -1.54 -11.96 -1.80
CA GLY A 238 -1.26 -13.13 -2.61
C GLY A 238 -0.40 -14.16 -1.88
N LEU A 239 0.67 -13.74 -1.20
CA LEU A 239 1.48 -14.64 -0.36
C LEU A 239 0.65 -15.31 0.73
N ILE A 240 -0.20 -14.56 1.45
CA ILE A 240 -1.03 -15.11 2.52
C ILE A 240 -2.00 -16.18 2.00
N ARG A 241 -2.63 -15.94 0.84
CA ARG A 241 -3.49 -16.93 0.19
C ARG A 241 -2.68 -18.12 -0.30
N PHE A 242 -1.54 -17.87 -0.92
CA PHE A 242 -0.72 -18.90 -1.55
C PHE A 242 -0.08 -19.84 -0.54
N ILE A 243 0.16 -19.39 0.70
CA ILE A 243 0.59 -20.25 1.82
C ILE A 243 -0.36 -21.44 2.02
N TRP A 244 -1.65 -21.34 1.66
CA TRP A 244 -2.60 -22.46 1.80
C TRP A 244 -2.23 -23.68 0.95
N PHE A 245 -1.55 -23.49 -0.18
CA PHE A 245 -1.10 -24.61 -1.02
C PHE A 245 0.03 -25.41 -0.37
N PHE A 246 0.73 -24.81 0.57
CA PHE A 246 1.91 -25.40 1.17
C PHE A 246 1.62 -25.96 2.55
N LYS A 247 2.08 -27.19 2.76
CA LYS A 247 2.51 -27.57 4.10
C LYS A 247 3.83 -26.87 4.36
N TRP A 248 3.81 -25.76 5.10
CA TRP A 248 5.05 -25.16 5.55
C TRP A 248 5.69 -26.07 6.60
N SER A 249 6.76 -26.75 6.20
CA SER A 249 7.91 -26.92 7.08
C SER A 249 8.83 -25.72 6.87
N MET A 250 9.53 -25.29 7.92
CA MET A 250 10.61 -24.32 7.81
C MET A 250 11.77 -24.95 7.03
N SER A 251 11.70 -24.90 5.71
CA SER A 251 12.79 -25.36 4.85
C SER A 251 13.94 -24.35 4.86
N GLU A 252 15.15 -24.81 4.52
CA GLU A 252 16.33 -23.95 4.43
C GLU A 252 16.12 -22.76 3.48
N LEU A 253 15.31 -22.95 2.43
CA LEU A 253 15.01 -21.93 1.45
C LEU A 253 14.15 -20.79 2.01
N ILE A 254 13.25 -21.12 2.93
CA ILE A 254 12.43 -20.14 3.65
C ILE A 254 13.30 -19.32 4.59
N LEU A 255 14.22 -19.97 5.30
CA LEU A 255 15.18 -19.30 6.18
C LEU A 255 16.10 -18.39 5.38
N PHE A 256 16.53 -18.83 4.19
CA PHE A 256 17.29 -17.98 3.26
C PHE A 256 16.48 -16.76 2.80
N LEU A 257 15.21 -16.96 2.41
CA LEU A 257 14.33 -15.86 2.02
C LEU A 257 14.12 -14.88 3.17
N LEU A 258 13.87 -15.38 4.39
CA LEU A 258 13.73 -14.56 5.59
C LEU A 258 15.01 -13.76 5.90
N ALA A 259 16.18 -14.37 5.79
CA ALA A 259 17.45 -13.68 5.98
C ALA A 259 17.64 -12.56 4.94
N LEU A 260 17.33 -12.84 3.67
CA LEU A 260 17.43 -11.88 2.58
C LEU A 260 16.46 -10.69 2.75
N THR A 261 15.23 -10.95 3.22
CA THR A 261 14.23 -9.90 3.43
C THR A 261 14.59 -8.99 4.59
N LEU A 262 15.01 -9.55 5.72
CA LEU A 262 15.39 -8.77 6.90
C LEU A 262 16.67 -7.98 6.67
N TRP A 263 17.70 -8.61 6.11
CA TRP A 263 18.94 -7.91 5.78
C TRP A 263 18.70 -6.82 4.73
N GLY A 264 17.91 -7.13 3.72
CA GLY A 264 17.48 -6.20 2.69
C GLY A 264 16.67 -5.01 3.22
N GLY A 265 15.80 -5.24 4.21
CA GLY A 265 15.03 -4.21 4.90
C GLY A 265 15.92 -3.28 5.72
N VAL A 266 16.94 -3.81 6.40
CA VAL A 266 17.94 -2.98 7.09
C VAL A 266 18.69 -2.11 6.06
N LEU A 267 19.18 -2.68 4.97
CA LEU A 267 19.89 -1.91 3.94
C LEU A 267 19.02 -0.84 3.28
N SER A 268 17.76 -1.14 2.96
CA SER A 268 16.85 -0.15 2.38
C SER A 268 16.54 0.99 3.36
N SER A 269 16.42 0.69 4.65
CA SER A 269 16.25 1.70 5.70
C SER A 269 17.49 2.59 5.89
N CYS A 270 18.70 2.04 5.74
CA CYS A 270 19.94 2.84 5.71
C CYS A 270 20.00 3.75 4.48
N ILE A 271 19.63 3.23 3.31
CA ILE A 271 19.56 4.02 2.07
C ILE A 271 18.57 5.17 2.24
N CYS A 272 17.42 4.92 2.89
CA CYS A 272 16.38 5.92 3.15
C CYS A 272 16.92 7.18 3.86
N VAL A 273 17.77 7.02 4.89
CA VAL A 273 18.38 8.16 5.63
C VAL A 273 19.22 9.05 4.72
N CYS A 274 19.87 8.46 3.72
CA CYS A 274 20.78 9.15 2.81
C CYS A 274 20.07 9.76 1.59
N GLN A 275 18.76 9.55 1.42
CA GLN A 275 18.05 10.03 0.23
C GLN A 275 17.83 11.54 0.25
N SER A 276 18.17 12.19 -0.87
CA SER A 276 17.95 13.63 -1.06
C SER A 276 16.57 13.98 -1.61
N ASP A 277 15.88 13.04 -2.27
CA ASP A 277 14.57 13.29 -2.89
C ASP A 277 13.43 12.81 -1.99
N LEU A 278 12.47 13.69 -1.70
CA LEU A 278 11.35 13.41 -0.79
C LEU A 278 10.52 12.18 -1.21
N LYS A 279 10.15 12.07 -2.48
CA LYS A 279 9.39 10.92 -3.00
C LYS A 279 10.19 9.62 -2.92
N SER A 280 11.49 9.67 -3.20
CA SER A 280 12.36 8.51 -3.16
C SER A 280 12.54 8.02 -1.72
N LEU A 281 12.68 8.94 -0.75
CA LEU A 281 12.80 8.63 0.66
C LEU A 281 11.55 7.89 1.15
N ILE A 282 10.36 8.40 0.81
CA ILE A 282 9.09 7.72 1.15
C ILE A 282 9.00 6.34 0.48
N ALA A 283 9.45 6.21 -0.78
CA ALA A 283 9.50 4.92 -1.47
C ALA A 283 10.49 3.92 -0.84
N TYR A 284 11.65 4.36 -0.35
CA TYR A 284 12.58 3.47 0.37
C TYR A 284 12.05 3.10 1.76
N SER A 285 11.35 4.00 2.44
CA SER A 285 10.69 3.68 3.71
C SER A 285 9.65 2.56 3.55
N SER A 286 8.92 2.53 2.43
CA SER A 286 7.92 1.49 2.18
C SER A 286 8.54 0.12 1.93
N ILE A 287 9.72 0.05 1.30
CA ILE A 287 10.48 -1.20 1.15
C ILE A 287 10.84 -1.77 2.53
N GLY A 288 11.26 -0.94 3.48
CA GLY A 288 11.56 -1.35 4.85
C GLY A 288 10.34 -1.92 5.59
N HIS A 289 9.21 -1.20 5.60
CA HIS A 289 7.99 -1.68 6.26
C HIS A 289 7.40 -2.93 5.59
N MET A 290 7.43 -3.03 4.25
CA MET A 290 6.98 -4.23 3.56
C MET A 290 7.90 -5.43 3.86
N ALA A 291 9.22 -5.22 3.95
CA ALA A 291 10.16 -6.27 4.38
C ALA A 291 9.86 -6.77 5.80
N MET A 292 9.50 -5.86 6.72
CA MET A 292 9.08 -6.22 8.07
C MET A 292 7.78 -7.04 8.09
N SER A 293 6.79 -6.66 7.27
CA SER A 293 5.55 -7.41 7.12
C SER A 293 5.79 -8.83 6.57
N LEU A 294 6.73 -8.95 5.63
CA LEU A 294 7.11 -10.23 5.04
C LEU A 294 7.88 -11.09 6.04
N GLY A 295 8.78 -10.51 6.85
CA GLY A 295 9.47 -11.22 7.92
C GLY A 295 8.51 -11.79 8.97
N GLY A 296 7.48 -11.01 9.35
CA GLY A 296 6.41 -11.47 10.22
C GLY A 296 5.61 -12.63 9.61
N LEU A 297 5.25 -12.53 8.33
CA LEU A 297 4.57 -13.60 7.60
C LEU A 297 5.41 -14.88 7.53
N LEU A 298 6.69 -14.75 7.14
CA LEU A 298 7.63 -15.85 7.00
C LEU A 298 8.05 -16.47 8.35
N SER A 299 7.48 -16.00 9.46
CA SER A 299 7.65 -16.65 10.76
C SER A 299 6.70 -17.84 10.99
N PHE A 300 5.64 -17.98 10.20
CA PHE A 300 4.56 -19.00 10.32
C PHE A 300 3.82 -19.04 11.64
N TYR A 301 4.09 -18.11 12.55
CA TYR A 301 3.28 -17.94 13.75
C TYR A 301 2.00 -17.16 13.41
N PRO A 302 0.85 -17.52 14.03
CA PRO A 302 -0.41 -16.82 13.81
C PRO A 302 -0.32 -15.33 14.19
N LEU A 303 0.46 -15.02 15.23
CA LEU A 303 0.76 -13.64 15.62
C LEU A 303 1.47 -12.86 14.49
N GLY A 304 2.40 -13.50 13.78
CA GLY A 304 3.11 -12.89 12.65
C GLY A 304 2.20 -12.64 11.44
N LYS A 305 1.27 -13.57 11.17
CA LYS A 305 0.24 -13.37 10.12
C LYS A 305 -0.69 -12.20 10.45
N MET A 306 -1.20 -12.15 11.68
CA MET A 306 -2.02 -11.04 12.17
C MET A 306 -1.29 -9.70 12.03
N ALA A 307 -0.03 -9.66 12.49
CA ALA A 307 0.83 -8.48 12.42
C ALA A 307 1.09 -8.03 10.97
N CYS A 308 1.31 -8.97 10.05
CA CYS A 308 1.49 -8.70 8.63
C CYS A 308 0.24 -8.01 8.04
N VAL A 309 -0.96 -8.54 8.27
CA VAL A 309 -2.21 -7.94 7.78
C VAL A 309 -2.41 -6.53 8.34
N CYS A 310 -2.15 -6.36 9.64
CA CYS A 310 -2.25 -5.06 10.30
C CYS A 310 -1.26 -4.04 9.71
N LEU A 311 0.01 -4.44 9.49
CA LEU A 311 1.03 -3.57 8.91
C LEU A 311 0.72 -3.21 7.46
N LEU A 312 0.22 -4.16 6.65
CA LEU A 312 -0.22 -3.92 5.28
C LEU A 312 -1.33 -2.86 5.23
N PHE A 313 -2.31 -2.94 6.14
CA PHE A 313 -3.38 -1.95 6.24
C PHE A 313 -2.88 -0.59 6.73
N ALA A 314 -2.17 -0.55 7.85
CA ALA A 314 -1.73 0.67 8.51
C ALA A 314 -0.73 1.46 7.62
N HIS A 315 0.27 0.79 7.05
CA HIS A 315 1.16 1.40 6.08
C HIS A 315 0.42 1.77 4.77
N GLY A 316 -0.56 0.97 4.37
CA GLY A 316 -1.43 1.24 3.21
C GLY A 316 -2.14 2.58 3.30
N LEU A 317 -2.46 3.04 4.51
CA LEU A 317 -3.04 4.37 4.75
C LEU A 317 -1.98 5.45 5.01
N CYS A 318 -0.90 5.14 5.73
CA CYS A 318 0.14 6.12 6.07
C CYS A 318 0.91 6.62 4.84
N SER A 319 1.39 5.70 3.99
CA SER A 319 2.25 6.05 2.85
C SER A 319 1.58 6.92 1.77
N PRO A 320 0.31 6.73 1.35
CA PRO A 320 -0.34 7.66 0.41
C PRO A 320 -0.41 9.10 0.93
N ILE A 321 -0.53 9.29 2.25
CA ILE A 321 -0.60 10.62 2.84
C ILE A 321 0.79 11.25 2.87
N LEU A 322 1.84 10.50 3.20
CA LEU A 322 3.20 11.00 3.08
C LEU A 322 3.49 11.42 1.62
N PHE A 323 3.04 10.66 0.63
CA PHE A 323 3.10 11.10 -0.77
C PHE A 323 2.29 12.38 -1.01
N SER A 324 1.10 12.53 -0.42
CA SER A 324 0.29 13.76 -0.47
C SER A 324 1.00 14.98 0.12
N LEU A 325 1.70 14.79 1.25
CA LEU A 325 2.46 15.83 1.93
C LEU A 325 3.70 16.19 1.11
N SER A 326 4.37 15.20 0.51
CA SER A 326 5.50 15.45 -0.40
C SER A 326 5.11 16.24 -1.66
N ALA A 327 3.92 15.99 -2.20
CA ALA A 327 3.42 16.72 -3.37
C ALA A 327 3.03 18.15 -3.01
N SER A 328 2.41 18.37 -1.85
CA SER A 328 2.14 19.73 -1.39
C SER A 328 3.42 20.50 -1.04
N THR A 329 4.46 19.87 -0.46
CA THR A 329 5.78 20.51 -0.35
C THR A 329 6.36 20.87 -1.71
N TYR A 330 6.16 20.03 -2.73
CA TYR A 330 6.57 20.31 -4.10
C TYR A 330 5.82 21.52 -4.69
N ASP A 331 4.52 21.65 -4.43
CA ASP A 331 3.73 22.83 -4.87
C ASP A 331 4.25 24.14 -4.27
N PHE A 332 4.75 24.13 -3.02
CA PHE A 332 5.25 25.33 -2.35
C PHE A 332 6.67 25.74 -2.77
N VAL A 333 7.52 24.76 -3.08
CA VAL A 333 8.96 24.97 -3.32
C VAL A 333 9.33 24.86 -4.81
N GLY A 334 8.57 24.10 -5.60
CA GLY A 334 8.86 23.77 -6.99
C GLY A 334 9.99 22.75 -7.19
N SER A 335 10.48 22.11 -6.13
CA SER A 335 11.54 21.10 -6.19
C SER A 335 11.28 19.94 -5.24
N ARG A 336 11.82 18.75 -5.57
CA ARG A 336 11.67 17.52 -4.76
C ARG A 336 12.79 17.32 -3.73
N ASN A 337 13.85 18.12 -3.82
CA ASN A 337 15.04 17.98 -2.98
C ASN A 337 14.73 18.43 -1.55
N VAL A 338 14.94 17.53 -0.60
CA VAL A 338 14.71 17.69 0.84
C VAL A 338 15.47 18.91 1.40
N ILE A 339 16.66 19.22 0.86
CA ILE A 339 17.48 20.33 1.37
C ILE A 339 16.88 21.69 0.99
N LEU A 340 16.21 21.77 -0.17
CA LEU A 340 15.59 22.99 -0.67
C LEU A 340 14.24 23.28 -0.01
N SER A 341 13.59 22.27 0.58
CA SER A 341 12.29 22.39 1.24
C SER A 341 12.37 22.76 2.73
N LYS A 342 13.51 23.25 3.22
CA LYS A 342 13.74 23.65 4.63
C LYS A 342 12.88 24.83 5.08
N GLY A 343 12.46 24.77 6.35
CA GLY A 343 11.81 25.89 7.04
C GLY A 343 10.28 25.95 6.91
N MET A 344 9.63 24.84 6.55
CA MET A 344 8.16 24.77 6.39
C MET A 344 7.38 25.08 7.68
N LEU A 345 7.96 24.88 8.86
CA LEU A 345 7.32 25.22 10.15
C LEU A 345 7.02 26.72 10.28
N ARG A 346 7.90 27.58 9.74
CA ARG A 346 7.75 29.04 9.84
C ARG A 346 6.73 29.58 8.84
N SER A 347 6.64 28.97 7.65
CA SER A 347 5.70 29.39 6.60
C SER A 347 4.30 28.79 6.79
N PHE A 348 4.21 27.49 7.08
CA PHE A 348 2.95 26.76 7.17
C PHE A 348 2.89 25.88 8.44
N PRO A 349 2.63 26.47 9.63
CA PRO A 349 2.69 25.74 10.89
C PRO A 349 1.69 24.58 10.98
N ILE A 350 0.47 24.78 10.50
CA ILE A 350 -0.56 23.71 10.50
C ILE A 350 -0.14 22.54 9.59
N PHE A 351 0.48 22.85 8.45
CA PHE A 351 0.98 21.82 7.53
C PHE A 351 2.12 21.01 8.15
N SER A 352 3.06 21.69 8.83
CA SER A 352 4.15 21.03 9.54
C SER A 352 3.65 20.16 10.69
N ALA A 353 2.51 20.49 11.33
CA ALA A 353 1.89 19.63 12.33
C ALA A 353 1.40 18.30 11.73
N TYR A 354 0.85 18.30 10.51
CA TYR A 354 0.52 17.04 9.84
C TYR A 354 1.75 16.24 9.44
N TRP A 355 2.80 16.89 8.93
CA TRP A 355 4.09 16.22 8.71
C TRP A 355 4.57 15.53 9.99
N PHE A 356 4.47 16.21 11.13
CA PHE A 356 4.85 15.61 12.41
C PHE A 356 4.01 14.39 12.73
N ILE A 357 2.68 14.50 12.70
CA ILE A 357 1.77 13.38 13.02
C ILE A 357 2.05 12.18 12.13
N PHE A 358 2.19 12.36 10.81
CA PHE A 358 2.45 11.23 9.91
C PHE A 358 3.87 10.68 10.02
N CYS A 359 4.87 11.49 10.36
CA CYS A 359 6.21 10.97 10.70
C CYS A 359 6.18 10.14 11.97
N VAL A 360 5.41 10.55 12.99
CA VAL A 360 5.25 9.82 14.26
C VAL A 360 4.50 8.51 14.03
N VAL A 361 3.44 8.52 13.21
CA VAL A 361 2.72 7.30 12.84
C VAL A 361 3.61 6.37 12.00
N ASN A 362 4.40 6.90 11.05
CA ASN A 362 5.31 6.09 10.24
C ASN A 362 6.49 5.52 11.04
N MET A 363 6.94 6.23 12.08
CA MET A 363 7.94 5.75 13.04
C MET A 363 7.42 4.61 13.93
N GLY A 364 6.11 4.34 13.94
CA GLY A 364 5.52 3.33 14.80
C GLY A 364 5.52 3.78 16.27
N PHE A 365 5.11 5.00 16.58
CA PHE A 365 4.98 5.43 17.99
C PHE A 365 3.66 4.94 18.61
N PRO A 366 3.63 4.47 19.88
CA PRO A 366 2.39 4.08 20.56
C PRO A 366 1.44 5.28 20.73
N PRO A 367 0.12 5.18 20.47
CA PRO A 367 -0.70 3.97 20.26
C PRO A 367 -1.02 3.65 18.77
N SER A 368 -0.18 4.04 17.80
CA SER A 368 -0.49 3.86 16.39
C SER A 368 -0.58 2.39 15.94
N LEU A 369 -1.43 2.08 14.95
CA LEU A 369 -1.52 0.74 14.34
C LEU A 369 -0.16 0.21 13.82
N ASN A 370 0.70 1.08 13.30
CA ASN A 370 2.05 0.71 12.85
C ASN A 370 2.89 0.17 14.02
N PHE A 371 2.81 0.79 15.21
CA PHE A 371 3.54 0.30 16.38
C PHE A 371 3.17 -1.13 16.75
N ILE A 372 1.86 -1.41 16.89
CA ILE A 372 1.38 -2.72 17.32
C ILE A 372 1.77 -3.80 16.32
N SER A 373 1.61 -3.51 15.04
CA SER A 373 1.95 -4.45 13.98
C SER A 373 3.45 -4.71 13.89
N GLU A 374 4.31 -3.68 14.01
CA GLU A 374 5.76 -3.87 14.02
C GLU A 374 6.23 -4.66 15.25
N VAL A 375 5.72 -4.34 16.44
CA VAL A 375 6.07 -5.06 17.67
C VAL A 375 5.67 -6.54 17.58
N PHE A 376 4.48 -6.84 17.05
CA PHE A 376 4.06 -8.23 16.87
C PHE A 376 4.84 -8.95 15.77
N CYS A 377 5.25 -8.27 14.69
CA CYS A 377 6.18 -8.84 13.72
C CYS A 377 7.55 -9.16 14.35
N VAL A 378 8.13 -8.25 15.15
CA VAL A 378 9.39 -8.54 15.89
C VAL A 378 9.18 -9.71 16.84
N GLY A 379 8.07 -9.71 17.57
CA GLY A 379 7.71 -10.75 18.52
C GLY A 379 7.62 -12.13 17.86
N SER A 380 6.98 -12.23 16.68
CA SER A 380 6.87 -13.49 15.94
C SER A 380 8.23 -13.99 15.43
N MET A 381 9.13 -13.09 15.03
CA MET A 381 10.49 -13.45 14.63
C MET A 381 11.37 -13.89 15.81
N LEU A 382 11.16 -13.33 17.00
CA LEU A 382 11.87 -13.75 18.22
C LEU A 382 11.61 -15.21 18.56
N TRP A 383 10.39 -15.70 18.33
CA TRP A 383 10.06 -17.11 18.49
C TRP A 383 10.86 -18.04 17.57
N LEU A 384 11.33 -17.53 16.41
CA LEU A 384 12.22 -18.29 15.52
C LEU A 384 13.68 -18.22 15.95
N SER A 385 14.24 -17.01 16.05
CA SER A 385 15.61 -16.81 16.47
C SER A 385 15.84 -15.40 16.98
N VAL A 386 16.78 -15.27 17.92
CA VAL A 386 17.20 -13.97 18.46
C VAL A 386 17.85 -13.11 17.36
N ILE A 387 18.54 -13.71 16.40
CA ILE A 387 19.20 -12.99 15.30
C ILE A 387 18.17 -12.24 14.44
N PHE A 388 17.08 -12.90 14.07
CA PHE A 388 16.02 -12.27 13.29
C PHE A 388 15.30 -11.17 14.08
N CYS A 389 15.12 -11.35 15.38
CA CYS A 389 14.61 -10.30 16.27
C CYS A 389 15.53 -9.06 16.27
N VAL A 390 16.85 -9.24 16.35
CA VAL A 390 17.80 -8.12 16.35
C VAL A 390 17.75 -7.37 15.02
N LEU A 391 17.69 -8.07 13.88
CA LEU A 391 17.52 -7.42 12.57
C LEU A 391 16.19 -6.65 12.49
N GLY A 392 15.08 -7.23 12.98
CA GLY A 392 13.80 -6.55 13.10
C GLY A 392 13.86 -5.28 13.95
N GLY A 393 14.52 -5.36 15.11
CA GLY A 393 14.72 -4.22 16.00
C GLY A 393 15.56 -3.11 15.36
N ILE A 394 16.59 -3.46 14.59
CA ILE A 394 17.39 -2.48 13.83
C ILE A 394 16.54 -1.78 12.78
N MET A 395 15.64 -2.49 12.08
CA MET A 395 14.72 -1.85 11.12
C MET A 395 13.79 -0.84 11.81
N CYS A 396 13.20 -1.17 12.96
CA CYS A 396 12.38 -0.24 13.73
C CYS A 396 13.19 0.98 14.22
N PHE A 397 14.44 0.77 14.66
CA PHE A 397 15.34 1.86 15.04
C PHE A 397 15.64 2.80 13.86
N MET A 398 15.94 2.22 12.68
CA MET A 398 16.18 3.00 11.46
C MET A 398 14.92 3.71 10.98
N ALA A 399 13.74 3.11 11.18
CA ALA A 399 12.44 3.75 10.93
C ALA A 399 12.28 5.04 11.73
N GLY A 400 12.67 5.01 13.00
CA GLY A 400 12.75 6.21 13.81
C GLY A 400 13.76 7.24 13.29
N CYS A 401 14.96 6.78 12.93
CA CYS A 401 16.01 7.67 12.45
C CYS A 401 15.59 8.44 11.18
N TYR A 402 15.14 7.74 10.12
CA TYR A 402 14.79 8.43 8.88
C TYR A 402 13.53 9.31 9.02
N CYS A 403 12.55 8.95 9.86
CA CYS A 403 11.37 9.78 10.10
C CYS A 403 11.74 11.09 10.80
N LEU A 404 12.63 11.04 11.81
CA LEU A 404 13.13 12.23 12.49
C LEU A 404 13.98 13.09 11.54
N VAL A 405 14.85 12.47 10.75
CA VAL A 405 15.67 13.16 9.73
C VAL A 405 14.76 13.86 8.72
N LEU A 406 13.78 13.16 8.14
CA LEU A 406 12.84 13.74 7.19
C LEU A 406 12.08 14.93 7.80
N TYR A 407 11.55 14.79 9.01
CA TYR A 407 10.82 15.88 9.66
C TYR A 407 11.73 17.09 9.92
N SER A 408 12.94 16.84 10.42
CA SER A 408 13.91 17.88 10.73
C SER A 408 14.35 18.66 9.49
N LEU A 409 14.61 17.96 8.38
CA LEU A 409 15.10 18.58 7.15
C LEU A 409 14.01 19.37 6.42
N VAL A 410 12.75 18.95 6.49
CA VAL A 410 11.66 19.69 5.83
C VAL A 410 11.18 20.87 6.69
N ASN A 411 10.95 20.64 7.99
CA ASN A 411 10.23 21.62 8.81
C ASN A 411 11.14 22.60 9.54
N HIS A 412 12.30 22.16 10.03
CA HIS A 412 13.20 23.01 10.80
C HIS A 412 14.17 23.81 9.90
N GLY A 413 14.82 24.81 10.51
CA GLY A 413 15.81 25.66 9.85
C GLY A 413 15.28 27.02 9.41
N GLY A 414 16.11 27.76 8.67
CA GLY A 414 15.71 28.98 7.99
C GLY A 414 14.78 28.68 6.82
N VAL A 415 13.86 29.60 6.51
CA VAL A 415 12.99 29.50 5.34
C VAL A 415 13.84 29.59 4.08
N SER A 416 13.72 28.61 3.18
CA SER A 416 14.40 28.68 1.88
C SER A 416 13.77 29.75 0.99
N ASN A 417 14.60 30.42 0.19
CA ASN A 417 14.13 31.47 -0.74
C ASN A 417 13.17 30.95 -1.83
N MET A 418 13.12 29.64 -2.03
CA MET A 418 12.26 28.99 -3.03
C MET A 418 10.83 28.77 -2.51
N ILE A 419 10.60 28.88 -1.21
CA ILE A 419 9.25 28.71 -0.64
C ILE A 419 8.38 29.91 -1.03
N ASN A 420 7.34 29.63 -1.81
CA ASN A 420 6.32 30.61 -2.13
C ASN A 420 5.26 30.67 -1.02
N SER A 421 5.43 31.58 -0.06
CA SER A 421 4.52 31.76 1.08
C SER A 421 3.11 32.21 0.69
N ASN A 422 2.92 32.71 -0.54
CA ASN A 422 1.62 33.21 -1.00
C ASN A 422 0.68 32.10 -1.47
N PHE A 423 1.18 30.86 -1.62
CA PHE A 423 0.34 29.72 -1.93
C PHE A 423 -0.51 29.34 -0.73
N GLY A 424 -1.83 29.48 -0.85
CA GLY A 424 -2.77 29.01 0.16
C GLY A 424 -2.77 27.48 0.28
N MET A 425 -2.69 26.99 1.51
CA MET A 425 -2.95 25.58 1.82
C MET A 425 -4.36 25.21 1.36
N SER A 426 -4.49 24.29 0.41
CA SER A 426 -5.81 23.79 0.01
C SER A 426 -6.41 22.95 1.14
N GLY A 427 -7.52 23.42 1.73
CA GLY A 427 -8.21 22.77 2.85
C GLY A 427 -8.64 21.31 2.61
N ARG A 428 -8.61 20.85 1.36
CA ARG A 428 -8.91 19.48 0.94
C ARG A 428 -7.86 18.46 1.40
N TYR A 429 -6.59 18.87 1.42
CA TYR A 429 -5.51 18.02 1.93
C TYR A 429 -5.53 17.96 3.45
N LEU A 430 -5.87 19.06 4.12
CA LEU A 430 -6.06 19.06 5.56
C LEU A 430 -7.17 18.09 5.95
N SER A 431 -8.30 18.10 5.23
CA SER A 431 -9.40 17.19 5.54
C SER A 431 -9.04 15.72 5.37
N SER A 432 -8.30 15.35 4.32
CA SER A 432 -7.86 13.96 4.15
C SER A 432 -6.87 13.56 5.25
N CYS A 433 -5.94 14.45 5.62
CA CYS A 433 -4.98 14.21 6.69
C CYS A 433 -5.67 13.98 8.04
N ILE A 434 -6.60 14.86 8.43
CA ILE A 434 -7.37 14.72 9.68
C ILE A 434 -8.09 13.38 9.69
N PHE A 435 -8.83 13.10 8.63
CA PHE A 435 -9.67 11.92 8.55
C PHE A 435 -8.88 10.62 8.76
N ILE A 436 -7.71 10.49 8.14
CA ILE A 436 -6.91 9.26 8.25
C ILE A 436 -6.09 9.22 9.53
N SER A 437 -5.65 10.38 10.05
CA SER A 437 -4.97 10.43 11.34
C SER A 437 -5.84 9.83 12.46
N ILE A 438 -7.15 10.06 12.39
CA ILE A 438 -8.12 9.44 13.32
C ILE A 438 -8.12 7.92 13.14
N ILE A 439 -8.21 7.41 11.91
CA ILE A 439 -8.20 5.96 11.66
C ILE A 439 -6.91 5.31 12.16
N LEU A 440 -5.75 5.91 11.91
CA LEU A 440 -4.46 5.32 12.28
C LEU A 440 -4.16 5.38 13.78
N LEU A 441 -4.63 6.41 14.48
CA LEU A 441 -4.44 6.57 15.93
C LEU A 441 -5.50 5.83 16.75
N VAL A 442 -6.76 5.86 16.31
CA VAL A 442 -7.89 5.19 17.00
C VAL A 442 -7.99 3.71 16.59
N GLY A 443 -7.36 3.32 15.48
CA GLY A 443 -7.38 1.97 14.94
C GLY A 443 -6.94 0.88 15.94
N PHE A 444 -6.12 1.21 16.94
CA PHE A 444 -5.77 0.28 18.02
C PHE A 444 -6.99 -0.24 18.80
N LEU A 445 -8.08 0.53 18.89
CA LEU A 445 -9.32 0.05 19.50
C LEU A 445 -10.01 -1.05 18.69
N PHE A 446 -9.63 -1.20 17.42
CA PHE A 446 -10.19 -2.16 16.47
C PHE A 446 -9.20 -3.28 16.13
N MET A 447 -8.29 -3.63 17.06
CA MET A 447 -7.35 -4.74 16.85
C MET A 447 -8.04 -6.10 16.63
N ASP A 448 -9.25 -6.26 17.16
CA ASP A 448 -10.06 -7.47 17.02
C ASP A 448 -10.29 -7.87 15.56
N TYR A 449 -10.39 -6.87 14.67
CA TYR A 449 -10.59 -7.08 13.24
C TYR A 449 -9.39 -7.75 12.56
N PHE A 450 -8.18 -7.55 13.08
CA PHE A 450 -6.95 -8.02 12.44
C PHE A 450 -6.59 -9.46 12.83
N PHE A 451 -7.29 -10.10 13.77
CA PHE A 451 -7.14 -11.53 14.05
C PHE A 451 -7.73 -12.36 12.90
N VAL A 452 -6.88 -12.67 11.92
CA VAL A 452 -7.23 -13.31 10.62
C VAL A 452 -6.54 -14.65 10.42
#